data_AF-A0A5J4FD77-F1
#
_entry.id   AF-A0A5J4FD77-F1
#
_cell.length_a   1.000
_cell.length_b   1.000
_cell.length_c   1.000
_cell.angle_alpha   90.00
_cell.angle_beta   90.00
_cell.angle_gamma   90.00
#
_symmetry.space_group_name_H-M   'P 1'
#
loop_
_entity.id
_entity.type
_entity.pdbx_description
1 polymer ?
#
loop_
_entity_poly.entity_id
_entity_poly.type
_entity_poly.pdbx_seq_one_letter_code
_entity_poly.pdbx_strand_id
1 'polypeptide(L)' 'MSNSKSSSVWDHKPRWCQPWSILLTGITLIAGCWFLTQHLWLTLLLSIPILLWWFVFLILYPRTLQQQLNTERIGESID' A
#
# COMPACT_ATOMS: atom_id res chain seq x y z
N MET A 1 15.10 -31.80 10.01
CA MET A 1 13.76 -31.19 10.17
C MET A 1 13.69 -29.99 9.25
N SER A 2 13.11 -30.17 8.06
CA SER A 2 12.92 -29.11 7.06
C SER A 2 11.93 -28.09 7.60
N ASN A 3 12.45 -26.93 8.01
CA ASN A 3 11.65 -25.78 8.41
C ASN A 3 10.94 -25.27 7.15
N SER A 4 9.67 -25.63 7.00
CA SER A 4 8.75 -25.12 5.99
C SER A 4 8.62 -23.61 6.18
N LYS A 5 9.54 -22.85 5.58
CA LYS A 5 9.42 -21.41 5.45
C LYS A 5 8.23 -21.15 4.54
N SER A 6 7.05 -21.07 5.13
CA SER A 6 5.99 -20.22 4.61
C SER A 6 6.50 -18.79 4.71
N SER A 7 7.40 -18.40 3.80
CA SER A 7 7.86 -17.04 3.63
C SER A 7 6.65 -16.22 3.20
N SER A 8 5.94 -15.70 4.19
CA SER A 8 4.96 -14.66 4.02
C SER A 8 5.60 -13.57 3.17
N VAL A 9 5.05 -13.33 1.97
CA VAL A 9 5.52 -12.31 1.02
C VAL A 9 5.57 -10.89 1.61
N TRP A 10 5.05 -10.72 2.81
CA TRP A 10 5.02 -9.48 3.57
C TRP A 10 6.21 -9.29 4.53
N ASP A 11 6.99 -10.34 4.85
CA ASP A 11 8.10 -10.24 5.81
C ASP A 11 9.36 -9.58 5.23
N HIS A 12 9.54 -9.59 3.91
CA HIS A 12 10.71 -8.97 3.27
C HIS A 12 10.51 -7.49 2.91
N LYS A 13 9.34 -6.90 3.21
CA LYS A 13 9.07 -5.51 2.83
C LYS A 13 9.47 -4.54 3.94
N PRO A 14 10.28 -3.51 3.64
CA PRO A 14 10.68 -2.53 4.64
C PRO A 14 9.46 -1.86 5.26
N ARG A 15 9.49 -1.64 6.58
CA ARG A 15 8.40 -1.08 7.40
C ARG A 15 7.81 0.23 6.86
N TRP A 16 8.57 0.97 6.04
CA TRP A 16 8.16 2.19 5.36
C TRP A 16 7.10 2.01 4.25
N CYS A 17 6.96 0.81 3.71
CA CYS A 17 6.01 0.51 2.63
C CYS A 17 4.74 -0.18 3.16
N GLN A 18 4.48 -0.07 4.47
CA GLN A 18 3.23 -0.55 5.04
C GLN A 18 2.10 0.44 4.73
N PRO A 19 0.86 -0.06 4.52
CA PRO A 19 -0.29 0.77 4.16
C PRO A 19 -0.49 1.94 5.14
N TRP A 20 -0.19 1.74 6.42
CA TRP A 20 -0.25 2.79 7.44
C TRP A 20 0.72 3.95 7.21
N SER A 21 1.94 3.72 6.70
CA SER A 21 2.89 4.80 6.41
C SER A 21 2.43 5.69 5.25
N ILE A 22 1.81 5.09 4.23
CA ILE A 22 1.24 5.79 3.07
C ILE A 22 -0.01 6.59 3.49
N LEU A 23 -0.82 6.02 4.38
CA LEU A 23 -1.96 6.71 4.97
C LEU A 23 -1.49 7.92 5.81
N LEU A 24 -0.49 7.73 6.69
CA LEU A 24 0.03 8.80 7.53
C LEU A 24 0.61 9.95 6.70
N THR A 25 1.40 9.66 5.66
CA THR A 25 1.94 10.72 4.80
C THR A 25 0.83 11.50 4.08
N GLY A 26 -0.18 10.82 3.54
CA GLY A 26 -1.33 11.49 2.92
C GLY A 26 -2.12 12.35 3.92
N ILE A 27 -2.39 11.82 5.12
CA ILE A 27 -3.11 12.55 6.18
C ILE A 27 -2.31 13.76 6.66
N THR A 28 -1.01 13.62 6.91
CA THR A 28 -0.14 14.74 7.32
C THR A 28 -0.05 15.81 6.23
N LEU A 29 0.01 15.41 4.95
CA LEU A 29 0.03 16.36 3.84
C LEU A 29 -1.29 17.14 3.74
N ILE A 30 -2.43 16.44 3.84
CA ILE A 30 -3.76 17.07 3.82
C ILE A 30 -3.94 17.99 5.05
N ALA A 31 -3.59 17.51 6.25
CA ALA A 31 -3.72 18.26 7.49
C ALA A 31 -2.79 19.48 7.51
N GLY A 32 -1.56 19.35 7.03
CA GLY A 32 -0.60 20.44 6.88
C GLY A 32 -1.07 21.48 5.87
N CYS A 33 -1.58 21.03 4.71
CA CYS A 33 -2.13 21.92 3.69
C CYS A 33 -3.37 22.67 4.22
N TRP A 34 -4.26 21.98 4.94
CA TRP A 34 -5.42 22.59 5.58
C TRP A 34 -5.01 23.65 6.62
N PHE A 35 -4.04 23.32 7.48
CA PHE A 35 -3.56 24.23 8.52
C PHE A 35 -2.99 25.51 7.91
N LEU A 36 -2.26 25.39 6.79
CA LEU A 36 -1.65 26.53 6.12
C LEU A 36 -2.62 27.37 5.30
N THR A 37 -3.62 26.74 4.68
CA THR A 37 -4.44 27.41 3.67
C THR A 37 -5.82 27.82 4.19
N GLN A 38 -6.37 27.16 5.22
CA GLN A 38 -7.76 27.35 5.73
C GLN A 38 -8.87 27.30 4.65
N HIS A 39 -8.52 26.96 3.40
CA HIS A 39 -9.39 26.96 2.24
C HIS A 39 -9.81 25.53 1.91
N LEU A 40 -11.07 25.23 2.25
CA LEU A 40 -11.78 23.98 1.97
C LEU A 40 -11.62 23.51 0.52
N TRP A 41 -11.78 24.42 -0.43
CA TRP A 41 -11.74 24.12 -1.86
C TRP A 41 -10.39 23.58 -2.34
N LEU A 42 -9.29 24.17 -1.88
CA LEU A 42 -7.96 23.72 -2.25
C LEU A 42 -7.67 22.33 -1.68
N THR A 43 -8.10 22.10 -0.43
CA THR A 43 -7.92 20.81 0.23
C THR A 43 -8.72 19.70 -0.46
N LEU A 44 -9.93 20.02 -0.94
CA LEU A 44 -10.76 19.06 -1.68
C LEU A 44 -10.12 18.70 -3.03
N LEU A 45 -9.56 19.68 -3.73
CA LEU A 45 -8.88 19.45 -5.01
C LEU A 45 -7.59 18.63 -4.82
N LEU A 46 -6.89 18.83 -3.70
CA LEU A 46 -5.68 18.08 -3.35
C LEU A 46 -5.98 16.67 -2.82
N SER A 47 -7.14 16.45 -2.20
CA SER A 47 -7.50 15.13 -1.67
C SER A 47 -7.81 14.11 -2.76
N ILE A 48 -8.33 14.55 -3.92
CA ILE A 48 -8.64 13.69 -5.06
C ILE A 48 -7.41 12.89 -5.55
N PRO A 49 -6.27 13.50 -5.91
CA PRO A 49 -5.10 12.76 -6.34
C PRO A 49 -4.50 11.89 -5.22
N ILE A 50 -4.60 12.31 -3.95
CA ILE A 50 -4.14 11.51 -2.80
C ILE A 50 -4.99 10.24 -2.64
N LEU A 51 -6.31 10.36 -2.74
CA LEU A 51 -7.23 9.21 -2.72
C LEU A 51 -6.99 8.27 -3.91
N LEU A 52 -6.77 8.84 -5.09
CA LEU A 52 -6.44 8.06 -6.29
C LEU A 52 -5.14 7.30 -6.12
N TRP A 53 -4.11 7.95 -5.56
CA TRP A 53 -2.83 7.35 -5.24
C TRP A 53 -2.95 6.24 -4.19
N TRP A 54 -3.74 6.47 -3.15
CA TRP A 54 -4.08 5.45 -2.15
C TRP A 54 -4.80 4.26 -2.76
N PHE A 55 -5.75 4.47 -3.68
CA PHE A 55 -6.48 3.38 -4.33
C PHE A 55 -5.51 2.48 -5.12
N VAL A 56 -4.58 3.08 -5.87
CA VAL A 56 -3.53 2.33 -6.58
C VAL A 56 -2.65 1.55 -5.60
N PHE A 57 -2.17 2.17 -4.53
CA PHE A 57 -1.28 1.51 -3.58
C PHE A 57 -1.97 0.46 -2.69
N LEU A 58 -3.23 0.68 -2.30
CA LEU A 58 -3.96 -0.22 -1.40
C LEU A 58 -4.68 -1.35 -2.13
N ILE A 59 -4.97 -1.20 -3.42
CA ILE A 59 -5.73 -2.21 -4.18
C ILE A 59 -4.87 -2.83 -5.27
N LEU A 60 -4.26 -2.04 -6.15
CA LEU A 60 -3.51 -2.59 -7.28
C LEU A 60 -2.26 -3.35 -6.79
N TYR A 61 -1.56 -2.77 -5.81
CA TYR A 61 -0.35 -3.37 -5.27
C TYR A 61 -0.56 -4.74 -4.61
N PRO A 62 -1.47 -4.93 -3.62
CA PRO A 62 -1.68 -6.24 -3.02
C PRO A 62 -2.27 -7.25 -4.02
N ARG A 63 -3.06 -6.80 -5.00
CA ARG A 63 -3.56 -7.69 -6.06
C ARG A 63 -2.43 -8.31 -6.86
N THR A 64 -1.43 -7.51 -7.25
CA THR A 64 -0.25 -8.05 -7.96
C THR A 64 0.55 -9.02 -7.08
N LEU A 65 0.76 -8.69 -5.81
CA LEU A 65 1.47 -9.60 -4.89
C LEU A 65 0.72 -10.93 -4.65
N GLN A 66 -0.61 -10.88 -4.54
CA GLN A 66 -1.45 -12.07 -4.42
C GLN A 66 -1.34 -12.96 -5.67
N GLN A 67 -1.25 -12.37 -6.86
CA GLN A 67 -1.06 -13.12 -8.10
C GLN A 67 0.30 -13.82 -8.16
N GLN A 68 1.35 -13.14 -7.72
CA GLN A 68 2.71 -13.71 -7.67
C GLN A 68 2.74 -14.93 -6.73
N LEU A 69 2.21 -14.78 -5.51
CA LEU A 69 2.07 -15.86 -4.53
C LEU A 69 1.32 -17.09 -5.07
N ASN A 70 0.21 -16.86 -5.75
CA ASN A 70 -0.61 -17.94 -6.28
C ASN A 70 0.11 -18.67 -7.43
N THR A 71 0.89 -17.94 -8.22
CA THR A 71 1.69 -18.51 -9.32
C THR A 71 2.82 -19.38 -8.77
N GLU A 72 3.52 -18.93 -7.73
CA GLU A 72 4.57 -19.74 -7.06
C GLU A 72 3.99 -21.00 -6.41
N ARG A 73 2.82 -20.91 -5.78
CA ARG A 73 2.10 -22.06 -5.21
C ARG A 73 1.66 -23.08 -6.26
N ILE A 74 1.27 -22.64 -7.46
CA ILE A 74 0.90 -23.55 -8.56
C ILE A 74 2.14 -24.25 -9.12
N GLY A 75 3.28 -23.55 -9.23
CA GLY A 75 4.55 -24.16 -9.66
C GLY A 75 4.98 -25.31 -8.76
N GLU A 76 4.93 -25.12 -7.44
CA GLU A 76 5.27 -26.16 -6.44
C GLU A 76 4.31 -27.37 -6.46
N SER A 77 3.10 -27.24 -7.03
CA SER A 77 2.12 -28.34 -7.12
C SER A 77 2.26 -29.20 -8.38
N ILE A 78 3.02 -28.75 -9.39
CA ILE A 78 3.20 -29.45 -10.66
C ILE A 78 4.49 -30.30 -10.67
N ASP A 79 5.45 -29.97 -9.79
CA ASP A 79 6.65 -30.77 -9.51
C ASP A 79 6.41 -31.83 -8.43
#